data_AF-A0A554A2L9-F1
#
_entry.id   AF-A0A554A2L9-F1
#
_cell.length_a   1.000
_cell.length_b   1.000
_cell.length_c   1.000
_cell.angle_alpha   90.00
_cell.angle_beta   90.00
_cell.angle_gamma   90.00
#
_symmetry.space_group_name_H-M   'P 1'
#
loop_
_entity.id
_entity.type
_entity.pdbx_description
1 polymer ?
#
loop_
_entity_poly.entity_id
_entity_poly.type
_entity_poly.pdbx_seq_one_letter_code
_entity_poly.pdbx_strand_id
1 'polypeptide(L)'
;MQKYTQGCRFLEKVGDPIVTFDHTQHMHVGYYEKGIDFEATFLKVAGQEKWCLYFEQNFYQVVLHGDYSEDETFGSLVAVINGDLTYELGCLVLKQFLEREKLIKKE
;
A
#
# COMPACT_ATOMS: atom_id res chain seq x y z
N MET A 1 13.53 26.81 -17.28
CA MET A 1 13.91 25.41 -17.61
C MET A 1 13.68 24.58 -16.36
N GLN A 2 12.65 23.74 -16.36
CA GLN A 2 12.20 22.96 -15.20
C GLN A 2 13.28 21.97 -14.74
N LYS A 3 13.49 21.87 -13.41
CA LYS A 3 14.16 20.72 -12.80
C LYS A 3 13.10 19.95 -12.03
N TYR A 4 12.57 18.91 -12.66
CA TYR A 4 11.81 17.87 -11.98
C TYR A 4 12.80 16.96 -11.26
N THR A 5 12.79 16.98 -9.94
CA THR A 5 13.33 15.89 -9.12
C THR A 5 12.16 15.30 -8.35
N GLN A 6 11.33 14.53 -9.04
CA GLN A 6 10.50 13.52 -8.40
C GLN A 6 11.41 12.32 -8.13
N GLY A 7 11.97 12.30 -6.94
CA GLY A 7 12.48 11.08 -6.32
C GLY A 7 11.91 11.11 -4.91
N CYS A 8 10.84 10.36 -4.66
CA CYS A 8 10.32 10.21 -3.31
C CYS A 8 11.37 9.44 -2.52
N ARG A 9 12.23 10.18 -1.81
CA ARG A 9 13.14 9.62 -0.81
C ARG A 9 12.36 9.45 0.48
N PHE A 10 12.22 8.20 0.89
CA PHE A 10 11.71 7.84 2.20
C PHE A 10 12.71 8.34 3.25
N LEU A 11 12.25 9.21 4.15
CA LEU A 11 13.02 9.62 5.32
C LEU A 11 12.82 8.56 6.39
N GLU A 12 13.73 7.58 6.44
CA GLU A 12 13.72 6.60 7.52
C GLU A 12 14.43 7.11 8.77
N LYS A 13 13.87 6.71 9.92
CA LYS A 13 14.54 6.72 11.22
C LYS A 13 15.93 6.10 11.07
N VAL A 14 16.90 6.70 11.75
CA VAL A 14 18.33 6.33 11.70
C VAL A 14 18.52 4.81 11.88
N GLY A 15 18.85 4.10 10.81
CA GLY A 15 19.26 2.70 10.86
C GLY A 15 18.72 1.79 9.74
N ASP A 16 17.61 2.14 9.10
CA ASP A 16 17.04 1.33 8.02
C ASP A 16 17.48 1.82 6.62
N PRO A 17 17.61 0.90 5.65
CA PRO A 17 18.00 1.26 4.28
C PRO A 17 16.82 1.91 3.57
N ILE A 18 16.98 3.20 3.23
CA ILE A 18 16.03 4.02 2.45
C ILE A 18 15.38 3.18 1.35
N VAL A 19 14.12 2.79 1.57
CA VAL A 19 13.31 2.14 0.54
C VAL A 19 13.11 3.15 -0.58
N THR A 20 13.26 2.74 -1.83
CA THR A 20 12.96 3.58 -2.99
C THR A 20 11.99 2.82 -3.86
N PHE A 21 10.91 3.46 -4.30
CA PHE A 21 9.94 2.84 -5.19
C PHE A 21 10.22 3.17 -6.66
N ASP A 22 9.89 2.22 -7.54
CA ASP A 22 9.88 2.43 -8.97
C ASP A 22 8.66 3.27 -9.36
N HIS A 23 8.89 4.51 -9.77
CA HIS A 23 7.84 5.46 -10.14
C HIS A 23 7.03 5.03 -11.39
N THR A 24 7.50 4.04 -12.15
CA THR A 24 6.81 3.53 -13.34
C THR A 24 5.90 2.33 -13.03
N GLN A 25 6.02 1.73 -11.84
CA GLN A 25 5.32 0.50 -11.48
C GLN A 25 4.56 0.65 -10.17
N HIS A 26 3.24 0.79 -10.29
CA HIS A 26 2.28 0.74 -9.20
C HIS A 26 1.03 0.00 -9.66
N MET A 27 0.30 -0.59 -8.72
CA MET A 27 -0.94 -1.31 -9.01
C MET A 27 -2.01 -0.92 -8.00
N HIS A 28 -3.10 -0.34 -8.51
CA HIS A 28 -4.31 -0.13 -7.72
C HIS A 28 -5.08 -1.45 -7.62
N VAL A 29 -5.55 -1.76 -6.42
CA VAL A 29 -6.38 -2.93 -6.12
C VAL A 29 -7.58 -2.48 -5.31
N GLY A 30 -8.71 -3.17 -5.46
CA GLY A 30 -9.95 -2.74 -4.85
C GLY A 30 -10.85 -3.87 -4.35
N TYR A 31 -11.70 -3.53 -3.39
CA TYR A 31 -12.79 -4.35 -2.87
C TYR A 31 -14.10 -3.59 -3.06
N TYR A 32 -14.95 -4.11 -3.97
CA TYR A 32 -16.16 -3.42 -4.45
C TYR A 32 -17.47 -4.18 -4.14
N GLU A 33 -17.45 -5.08 -3.16
CA GLU A 33 -18.60 -5.93 -2.84
C GLU A 33 -19.51 -5.28 -1.79
N LYS A 34 -20.80 -5.65 -1.81
CA LYS A 34 -21.79 -5.26 -0.78
C LYS A 34 -21.92 -3.74 -0.58
N GLY A 35 -21.68 -2.96 -1.64
CA GLY A 35 -21.76 -1.49 -1.62
C GLY A 35 -20.59 -0.82 -0.90
N ILE A 36 -19.52 -1.56 -0.64
CA ILE A 36 -18.26 -1.06 -0.11
C ILE A 36 -17.34 -0.75 -1.29
N ASP A 37 -16.57 0.32 -1.17
CA ASP A 37 -15.59 0.76 -2.17
C ASP A 37 -14.29 1.12 -1.43
N PHE A 38 -13.41 0.13 -1.28
CA PHE A 38 -12.08 0.32 -0.70
C PHE A 38 -11.03 0.05 -1.77
N GLU A 39 -10.10 0.98 -1.92
CA GLU A 39 -8.94 0.87 -2.80
C GLU A 39 -7.65 0.99 -2.00
N ALA A 40 -6.61 0.36 -2.51
CA ALA A 40 -5.26 0.42 -1.98
C ALA A 40 -4.26 0.38 -3.13
N THR A 41 -3.04 0.86 -2.88
CA THR A 41 -2.02 0.95 -3.92
C THR A 41 -0.80 0.13 -3.55
N PHE A 42 -0.43 -0.81 -4.41
CA PHE A 42 0.87 -1.47 -4.37
C PHE A 42 1.92 -0.61 -5.07
N LEU A 43 3.04 -0.36 -4.39
CA LEU A 43 4.23 0.30 -4.94
C LEU A 43 5.36 -0.72 -5.09
N LYS A 44 5.97 -0.79 -6.28
CA LYS A 44 7.11 -1.68 -6.56
C LYS A 44 8.38 -1.11 -5.94
N VAL A 45 9.10 -1.90 -5.14
CA VAL A 45 10.44 -1.51 -4.65
C VAL A 45 11.43 -1.55 -5.81
N ALA A 46 12.15 -0.45 -6.03
CA ALA A 46 13.11 -0.31 -7.11
C ALA A 46 14.21 -1.37 -7.02
N GLY A 47 14.41 -2.11 -8.11
CA GLY A 47 15.45 -3.14 -8.22
C GLY A 47 15.19 -4.40 -7.37
N GLN A 48 13.98 -4.58 -6.83
CA GLN A 48 13.62 -5.76 -6.03
C GLN A 48 12.32 -6.37 -6.52
N GLU A 49 12.23 -7.71 -6.45
CA GLU A 49 10.95 -8.41 -6.58
C GLU A 49 10.14 -8.29 -5.29
N LYS A 50 9.74 -7.06 -4.95
CA LYS A 50 9.00 -6.74 -3.73
C LYS A 50 7.99 -5.62 -3.98
N TRP A 51 6.78 -5.78 -3.45
CA TRP A 51 5.70 -4.83 -3.52
C TRP A 51 5.19 -4.47 -2.12
N CYS A 52 4.90 -3.19 -1.89
CA CYS A 52 4.38 -2.67 -0.63
C CYS A 52 2.96 -2.16 -0.83
N LEU A 53 1.99 -2.65 -0.06
CA LEU A 53 0.60 -2.21 -0.10
C LEU A 53 0.37 -1.07 0.87
N TYR A 54 -0.06 0.07 0.35
CA TYR A 54 -0.45 1.22 1.13
C TYR A 54 -1.97 1.44 1.10
N PHE A 55 -2.54 1.80 2.24
CA PHE A 55 -3.96 2.05 2.42
C PHE A 55 -4.19 3.41 3.10
N GLU A 56 -4.99 4.27 2.48
CA GLU A 56 -5.24 5.62 2.96
C GLU A 56 -6.45 5.66 3.90
N GLN A 57 -6.25 5.26 5.16
CA GLN A 57 -7.34 5.19 6.16
C GLN A 57 -8.11 6.51 6.35
N ASN A 58 -7.42 7.65 6.20
CA ASN A 58 -7.99 8.98 6.38
C ASN A 58 -9.01 9.33 5.29
N PHE A 59 -8.74 8.96 4.04
CA PHE A 59 -9.65 9.16 2.92
C PHE A 59 -10.98 8.43 3.19
N TYR A 60 -10.89 7.22 3.72
CA TYR A 60 -12.05 6.40 4.05
C TYR A 60 -12.67 6.68 5.43
N GLN A 61 -12.08 7.56 6.24
CA GLN A 61 -12.52 7.88 7.60
C GLN A 61 -12.65 6.64 8.50
N VAL A 62 -11.76 5.67 8.32
CA VAL A 62 -11.71 4.45 9.12
C VAL A 62 -10.56 4.51 10.13
N VAL A 63 -10.72 3.77 11.23
CA VAL A 63 -9.66 3.60 12.22
C VAL A 63 -9.10 2.19 12.08
N LEU A 64 -7.80 2.10 11.82
CA LEU A 64 -7.08 0.83 11.84
C LEU A 64 -6.72 0.46 13.28
N HIS A 65 -6.79 -0.84 13.58
CA HIS A 65 -6.48 -1.42 14.88
C HIS A 65 -5.05 -1.94 14.95
N GLY A 66 -4.43 -2.24 13.80
CA GLY A 66 -3.03 -2.64 13.71
C GLY A 66 -2.06 -1.47 13.91
N ASP A 67 -0.85 -1.80 14.36
CA ASP A 67 0.27 -0.86 14.40
C ASP A 67 0.97 -0.89 13.04
N TYR A 68 0.72 0.13 12.22
CA TYR A 68 1.22 0.25 10.86
C TYR A 68 2.19 1.42 10.75
N SER A 69 3.24 1.24 9.96
CA SER A 69 4.09 2.36 9.56
C SER A 69 3.29 3.30 8.66
N GLU A 70 3.17 4.55 9.08
CA GLU A 70 2.52 5.61 8.30
C GLU A 70 3.51 6.27 7.34
N ASP A 71 3.05 6.53 6.13
CA ASP A 71 3.70 7.38 5.14
C ASP A 71 2.80 8.58 4.83
N GLU A 72 3.35 9.79 4.87
CA GLU A 72 2.58 11.03 4.68
C GLU A 72 1.96 11.15 3.28
N THR A 73 2.48 10.43 2.29
CA THR A 73 2.03 10.48 0.90
C THR A 73 1.07 9.35 0.57
N PHE A 74 1.33 8.15 1.08
CA PHE A 74 0.61 6.93 0.66
C PHE A 74 -0.31 6.34 1.75
N GLY A 75 -0.21 6.80 3.00
CA GLY A 75 -0.97 6.27 4.13
C GLY A 75 -0.26 5.11 4.82
N SER A 76 -1.02 4.17 5.38
CA SER A 76 -0.48 3.10 6.21
C SER A 76 0.07 1.95 5.35
N LEU A 77 1.28 1.45 5.65
CA LEU A 77 1.84 0.26 5.03
C LEU A 77 1.23 -1.00 5.65
N VAL A 78 0.32 -1.67 4.92
CA VAL A 78 -0.53 -2.74 5.48
C VAL A 78 -0.17 -4.16 5.04
N ALA A 79 0.64 -4.29 3.98
CA ALA A 79 1.18 -5.57 3.53
C ALA A 79 2.47 -5.39 2.69
N VAL A 80 3.29 -6.44 2.65
CA VAL A 80 4.46 -6.54 1.77
C VAL A 80 4.45 -7.93 1.12
N ILE A 81 4.66 -7.97 -0.19
CA ILE A 81 4.70 -9.21 -0.98
C ILE A 81 6.06 -9.29 -1.66
N ASN A 82 6.66 -10.48 -1.67
CA ASN A 82 7.86 -10.76 -2.46
C ASN A 82 7.49 -11.60 -3.68
N GLY A 83 8.11 -11.32 -4.82
CA GLY A 83 7.84 -11.94 -6.11
C GLY A 83 6.94 -11.10 -7.02
N ASP A 84 6.43 -11.78 -8.04
CA ASP A 84 5.48 -11.22 -9.00
C ASP A 84 4.13 -10.96 -8.35
N LEU A 85 3.54 -9.80 -8.65
CA LEU A 85 2.23 -9.41 -8.20
C LEU A 85 1.25 -9.48 -9.37
N THR A 86 0.21 -10.30 -9.23
CA THR A 86 -0.97 -10.23 -10.11
C THR A 86 -2.06 -9.40 -9.46
N TYR A 87 -2.98 -8.92 -10.27
CA TYR A 87 -4.13 -8.15 -9.79
C TYR A 87 -4.99 -8.97 -8.83
N GLU A 88 -5.26 -10.25 -9.14
CA GLU A 88 -6.08 -11.13 -8.30
C GLU A 88 -5.43 -11.39 -6.94
N LEU A 89 -4.11 -11.58 -6.91
CA LEU A 89 -3.37 -11.74 -5.66
C LEU A 89 -3.42 -10.44 -4.83
N GLY A 90 -3.26 -9.29 -5.49
CA GLY A 90 -3.32 -8.00 -4.83
C GLY A 90 -4.70 -7.72 -4.20
N CYS A 91 -5.78 -7.99 -4.93
CA CYS A 91 -7.15 -7.88 -4.41
C CYS A 91 -7.40 -8.87 -3.24
N LEU A 92 -6.87 -10.09 -3.32
CA LEU A 92 -6.95 -11.05 -2.22
C LEU A 92 -6.25 -10.54 -0.96
N VAL A 93 -5.05 -9.97 -1.10
CA VAL A 93 -4.28 -9.39 0.03
C VAL A 93 -5.02 -8.21 0.65
N LEU A 94 -5.60 -7.33 -0.18
CA LEU A 94 -6.45 -6.24 0.30
C LEU A 94 -7.65 -6.78 1.09
N LYS A 95 -8.38 -7.76 0.54
CA LYS A 95 -9.54 -8.38 1.23
C LYS A 95 -9.13 -8.94 2.60
N GLN A 96 -8.02 -9.68 2.67
CA GLN A 96 -7.52 -10.24 3.94
C GLN A 96 -7.15 -9.15 4.95
N PHE A 97 -6.57 -8.04 4.50
CA PHE A 97 -6.33 -6.87 5.35
C PHE A 97 -7.63 -6.28 5.88
N LEU A 98 -8.61 -6.01 5.01
CA LEU A 98 -9.89 -5.44 5.40
C LEU A 98 -10.65 -6.34 6.40
N GLU A 99 -10.59 -7.66 6.23
CA GLU A 99 -11.16 -8.63 7.18
C GLU A 99 -10.46 -8.58 8.54
N ARG A 100 -9.12 -8.53 8.54
CA ARG A 100 -8.31 -8.44 9.77
C ARG A 100 -8.63 -7.18 10.57
N GLU A 101 -8.81 -6.07 9.88
CA GLU A 101 -9.16 -4.77 10.46
C GLU A 101 -10.65 -4.63 10.77
N LYS A 102 -11.46 -5.66 10.47
CA LYS A 102 -12.91 -5.69 10.66
C LYS A 102 -13.65 -4.58 9.90
N LEU A 103 -13.06 -4.10 8.81
CA LEU A 103 -13.68 -3.14 7.89
C LEU A 103 -14.72 -3.83 7.00
N ILE A 104 -14.54 -5.14 6.78
CA ILE A 104 -15.52 -6.01 6.11
C ILE A 104 -15.76 -7.27 6.93
N LYS A 105 -16.89 -7.95 6.69
CA LYS A 105 -17.18 -9.25 7.31
C LYS A 105 -16.37 -10.33 6.63
N LYS A 106 -15.71 -11.17 7.43
CA LYS A 106 -15.12 -12.42 6.96
C LYS A 106 -16.20 -13.35 6.43
N GLU A 107 -16.00 -13.87 5.23
CA GLU A 107 -16.89 -14.83 4.56
C GLU A 107 -16.48 -16.28 4.82
#